data_AF-A0A7J7HEA8-F1
#
_entry.id   AF-A0A7J7HEA8-F1
#
_cell.length_a   1.000
_cell.length_b   1.000
_cell.length_c   1.000
_cell.angle_alpha   90.00
_cell.angle_beta   90.00
_cell.angle_gamma   90.00
#
_symmetry.space_group_name_H-M   'P 1'
#
loop_
_entity.id
_entity.type
_entity.pdbx_description
1 polymer ?
#
loop_
_entity_poly.entity_id
_entity_poly.type
_entity_poly.pdbx_seq_one_letter_code
_entity_poly.pdbx_strand_id
1 'polypeptide(L)'
;MWHYVTVGAVCTTRYLRFCIVIEIHMCVGHSGCRSETQYRLYVDYGKTYLLRLINAAVSSELFFAIADHNVTVVGMDGNYLKPISTSYLVISPGQTVNVLLTANQPLSYYYMAIRQYVTNGYPDVYPPNTAIVEYRGNYTPPSSRLSLRASFLHKHHSSKCVLGPSKELSQLLSGILCNKSQCEIGMQMVWAMNNMTFLNPSTDVLLAYYRNISGVYSADFPDFPLNYYNFTGDNLPNSTAIPTIATKVKMLNYNETVQVVFQDSNVLRGAENHPMHMHGYSFYVVGSGPGNYDNVSDPKTLNLVGHRK
;
A
#
# COMPACT_ATOMS: atom_id res chain seq x y z
N MET A 1 -11.63 18.55 0.26
CA MET A 1 -11.57 18.74 -1.20
C MET A 1 -12.14 17.48 -1.83
N TRP A 2 -13.31 17.56 -2.44
CA TRP A 2 -14.03 16.39 -2.99
C TRP A 2 -13.54 16.13 -4.41
N HIS A 3 -13.12 14.91 -4.70
CA HIS A 3 -12.84 14.46 -6.07
C HIS A 3 -13.71 13.25 -6.36
N TYR A 4 -14.61 13.39 -7.34
CA TYR A 4 -15.28 12.27 -7.99
C TYR A 4 -14.30 11.62 -8.95
N VAL A 5 -14.07 10.31 -8.83
CA VAL A 5 -13.48 9.50 -9.91
C VAL A 5 -14.36 8.26 -10.07
N THR A 6 -15.22 8.29 -11.08
CA THR A 6 -15.96 7.12 -11.56
C THR A 6 -15.11 6.45 -12.63
N VAL A 7 -14.56 5.26 -12.35
CA VAL A 7 -13.99 4.39 -13.39
C VAL A 7 -15.01 3.29 -13.69
N GLY A 8 -15.74 3.45 -14.79
CA GLY A 8 -16.63 2.41 -15.30
C GLY A 8 -15.83 1.18 -15.73
N ALA A 9 -16.09 0.03 -15.10
CA ALA A 9 -15.50 -1.24 -15.51
C ALA A 9 -16.29 -1.84 -16.69
N VAL A 10 -15.61 -2.01 -17.83
CA VAL A 10 -16.06 -2.90 -18.91
C VAL A 10 -15.86 -4.34 -18.45
N CYS A 11 -16.96 -5.10 -18.45
CA CYS A 11 -17.01 -6.44 -17.91
C CYS A 11 -16.60 -7.47 -18.98
N THR A 12 -15.44 -8.11 -18.84
CA THR A 12 -15.13 -9.35 -19.58
C THR A 12 -14.58 -10.41 -18.63
N THR A 13 -15.46 -11.15 -17.94
CA THR A 13 -15.09 -12.46 -17.37
C THR A 13 -16.20 -13.48 -17.59
N ARG A 14 -15.87 -14.56 -18.29
CA ARG A 14 -16.78 -15.63 -18.74
C ARG A 14 -17.07 -16.71 -17.68
N TYR A 15 -16.53 -16.58 -16.45
CA TYR A 15 -16.48 -17.67 -15.46
C TYR A 15 -17.09 -17.38 -14.08
N LEU A 16 -17.58 -16.17 -13.79
CA LEU A 16 -18.20 -15.84 -12.50
C LEU A 16 -19.69 -15.51 -12.69
N ARG A 17 -20.54 -16.55 -12.72
CA ARG A 17 -21.99 -16.38 -12.97
C ARG A 17 -22.80 -15.88 -11.76
N PHE A 18 -22.20 -15.69 -10.58
CA PHE A 18 -22.93 -15.28 -9.36
C PHE A 18 -22.16 -14.36 -8.40
N CYS A 19 -21.28 -13.48 -8.90
CA CYS A 19 -20.64 -12.47 -8.04
C CYS A 19 -21.23 -11.08 -8.30
N ILE A 20 -21.91 -10.53 -7.30
CA ILE A 20 -22.24 -9.10 -7.28
C ILE A 20 -20.94 -8.35 -6.94
N VAL A 21 -20.57 -7.39 -7.80
CA VAL A 21 -19.43 -6.51 -7.61
C VAL A 21 -19.89 -5.31 -6.80
N ILE A 22 -19.24 -5.07 -5.66
CA ILE A 22 -19.50 -3.91 -4.81
C ILE A 22 -18.20 -3.12 -4.61
N GLU A 23 -18.27 -1.82 -4.90
CA GLU A 23 -17.27 -0.82 -4.53
C GLU A 23 -17.70 -0.14 -3.23
N ILE A 24 -16.77 0.04 -2.30
CA ILE A 24 -17.06 0.50 -0.94
C ILE A 24 -16.33 1.82 -0.70
N HIS A 25 -17.09 2.89 -0.50
CA HIS A 25 -16.55 4.20 -0.10
C HIS A 25 -16.86 4.42 1.38
N MET A 26 -15.83 4.34 2.22
CA MET A 26 -15.92 4.67 3.64
C MET A 26 -15.28 6.04 3.85
N CYS A 27 -16.04 6.99 4.38
CA CYS A 27 -15.51 8.32 4.68
C CYS A 27 -14.40 8.22 5.73
N VAL A 28 -13.23 8.82 5.43
CA VAL A 28 -12.09 8.92 6.34
C VAL A 28 -11.82 10.41 6.60
N GLY A 29 -12.07 10.90 7.82
CA GLY A 29 -11.83 12.30 8.14
C GLY A 29 -12.29 12.75 9.54
N HIS A 30 -11.59 13.74 10.08
CA HIS A 30 -11.82 14.34 11.40
C HIS A 30 -13.23 14.96 11.48
N SER A 31 -14.01 14.55 12.48
CA SER A 31 -15.37 15.00 12.82
C SER A 31 -16.44 14.89 11.70
N GLY A 32 -17.31 13.87 11.79
CA GLY A 32 -18.69 14.01 11.32
C GLY A 32 -19.18 13.09 10.19
N CYS A 33 -18.90 11.78 10.23
CA CYS A 33 -19.77 10.85 9.50
C CYS A 33 -21.12 10.76 10.24
N ARG A 34 -22.17 11.37 9.69
CA ARG A 34 -23.53 11.23 10.24
C ARG A 34 -23.98 9.77 10.11
N SER A 35 -24.57 9.22 11.18
CA SER A 35 -25.13 7.85 11.20
C SER A 35 -26.15 7.60 10.08
N GLU A 36 -26.82 8.65 9.61
CA GLU A 36 -27.80 8.62 8.52
C GLU A 36 -27.18 8.35 7.14
N THR A 37 -25.87 8.57 6.98
CA THR A 37 -25.14 8.40 5.71
C THR A 37 -24.20 7.19 5.70
N GLN A 38 -24.32 6.32 6.71
CA GLN A 38 -23.49 5.12 6.80
C GLN A 38 -23.78 4.16 5.64
N TYR A 39 -22.73 3.75 4.94
CA TYR A 39 -22.86 2.80 3.83
C TYR A 39 -23.42 1.45 4.32
N ARG A 40 -24.39 0.91 3.56
CA ARG A 40 -25.02 -0.39 3.82
C ARG A 40 -24.89 -1.29 2.61
N LEU A 41 -24.29 -2.46 2.82
CA LEU A 41 -24.24 -3.55 1.88
C LEU A 41 -25.34 -4.56 2.24
N TYR A 42 -26.39 -4.61 1.41
CA TYR A 42 -27.44 -5.62 1.56
C TYR A 42 -26.99 -6.97 1.00
N VAL A 43 -27.13 -8.03 1.82
CA VAL A 43 -26.75 -9.39 1.45
C VAL A 43 -27.90 -10.38 1.66
N ASP A 44 -27.95 -11.41 0.83
CA ASP A 44 -28.88 -12.53 0.92
C ASP A 44 -28.15 -13.73 1.55
N TYR A 45 -28.79 -14.38 2.51
CA TYR A 45 -28.20 -15.52 3.21
C TYR A 45 -27.76 -16.62 2.23
N GLY A 46 -26.57 -17.17 2.45
CA GLY A 46 -25.95 -18.21 1.64
C GLY A 46 -25.32 -17.74 0.32
N LYS A 47 -25.39 -16.44 -0.02
CA LYS A 47 -24.74 -15.89 -1.22
C LYS A 47 -23.30 -15.47 -0.95
N THR A 48 -22.50 -15.45 -2.02
CA THR A 48 -21.11 -14.97 -2.00
C THR A 48 -20.97 -13.70 -2.85
N TYR A 49 -20.30 -12.70 -2.30
CA TYR A 49 -20.12 -11.37 -2.86
C TYR A 49 -18.66 -11.11 -3.13
N LEU A 50 -18.35 -10.45 -4.25
CA LEU A 50 -17.00 -9.98 -4.55
C LEU A 50 -16.90 -8.50 -4.17
N LEU A 51 -16.17 -8.24 -3.08
CA LEU A 51 -15.87 -6.89 -2.64
C LEU A 51 -14.56 -6.43 -3.29
N ARG A 52 -14.59 -5.26 -3.92
CA ARG A 52 -13.42 -4.62 -4.53
C ARG A 52 -12.96 -3.50 -3.61
N LEU A 53 -11.96 -3.79 -2.79
CA LEU A 53 -11.38 -2.84 -1.85
C LEU A 53 -10.34 -2.00 -2.57
N ILE A 54 -10.43 -0.68 -2.43
CA ILE A 54 -9.49 0.29 -3.00
C ILE A 54 -9.09 1.22 -1.87
N ASN A 55 -7.80 1.27 -1.53
CA ASN A 55 -7.33 2.28 -0.59
C ASN A 55 -6.94 3.55 -1.36
N ALA A 56 -7.88 4.50 -1.41
CA ALA A 56 -7.70 5.83 -1.97
C ALA A 56 -7.34 6.88 -0.90
N ALA A 57 -6.93 6.46 0.30
CA ALA A 57 -6.42 7.37 1.31
C ALA A 57 -5.06 7.95 0.88
N VAL A 58 -4.72 9.13 1.39
CA VAL A 58 -3.48 9.83 1.02
C VAL A 58 -2.28 9.34 1.84
N SER A 59 -2.49 8.93 3.10
CA SER A 59 -1.40 8.83 4.08
C SER A 59 -1.42 7.59 4.96
N SER A 60 -2.41 6.70 4.82
CA SER A 60 -2.68 5.70 5.84
C SER A 60 -2.90 4.31 5.26
N GLU A 61 -2.10 3.35 5.72
CA GLU A 61 -2.45 1.94 5.62
C GLU A 61 -3.68 1.68 6.48
N LEU A 62 -4.62 0.89 5.95
CA LEU A 62 -5.90 0.64 6.59
C LEU A 62 -6.06 -0.84 6.88
N PHE A 63 -6.36 -1.17 8.13
CA PHE A 63 -7.02 -2.43 8.45
C PHE A 63 -8.42 -2.43 7.86
N PHE A 64 -8.85 -3.60 7.39
CA PHE A 64 -10.23 -3.88 6.99
C PHE A 64 -10.69 -5.19 7.61
N ALA A 65 -11.89 -5.20 8.18
CA ALA A 65 -12.53 -6.40 8.72
C ALA A 65 -14.06 -6.30 8.65
N ILE A 66 -14.72 -7.46 8.69
CA ILE A 66 -16.18 -7.57 8.81
C ILE A 66 -16.47 -8.43 10.04
N ALA A 67 -17.27 -7.91 10.97
CA ALA A 67 -17.65 -8.60 12.19
C ALA A 67 -18.26 -9.97 11.86
N ASP A 68 -17.78 -11.02 12.54
CA ASP A 68 -18.18 -12.42 12.40
C ASP A 68 -18.06 -13.01 10.99
N HIS A 69 -17.34 -12.35 10.06
CA HIS A 69 -17.12 -12.87 8.72
C HIS A 69 -15.63 -12.95 8.42
N ASN A 70 -15.18 -14.15 8.05
CA ASN A 70 -13.94 -14.27 7.30
C ASN A 70 -14.17 -13.84 5.84
N VAL A 71 -13.13 -13.26 5.25
CA VAL A 71 -13.07 -12.93 3.83
C VAL A 71 -11.99 -13.77 3.16
N THR A 72 -12.21 -14.16 1.91
CA THR A 72 -11.20 -14.86 1.11
C THR A 72 -10.58 -13.92 0.09
N VAL A 73 -9.32 -13.56 0.26
CA VAL A 73 -8.56 -12.76 -0.71
C VAL A 73 -8.31 -13.60 -1.95
N VAL A 74 -8.70 -13.08 -3.13
CA VAL A 74 -8.61 -13.79 -4.41
C VAL A 74 -7.84 -13.03 -5.48
N GLY A 75 -7.55 -11.75 -5.25
CA GLY A 75 -6.72 -10.96 -6.16
C GLY A 75 -6.23 -9.66 -5.52
N MET A 76 -5.12 -9.15 -6.05
CA MET A 76 -4.49 -7.90 -5.63
C MET A 76 -3.90 -7.22 -6.86
N ASP A 77 -4.07 -5.91 -6.98
CA ASP A 77 -3.49 -5.07 -8.05
C ASP A 77 -3.69 -5.64 -9.46
N GLY A 78 -4.94 -6.03 -9.74
CA GLY A 78 -5.33 -6.60 -11.04
C GLY A 78 -4.87 -8.03 -11.31
N ASN A 79 -4.17 -8.67 -10.37
CA ASN A 79 -3.63 -10.03 -10.50
C ASN A 79 -4.35 -11.02 -9.59
N TYR A 80 -4.59 -12.24 -10.08
CA TYR A 80 -5.17 -13.31 -9.27
C TYR A 80 -4.15 -13.91 -8.30
N LEU A 81 -4.62 -14.19 -7.09
CA LEU A 81 -3.82 -14.82 -6.05
C LEU A 81 -4.31 -16.24 -5.77
N LYS A 82 -3.45 -17.07 -5.16
CA LYS A 82 -3.93 -18.27 -4.48
C LYS A 82 -4.89 -17.81 -3.37
N PRO A 83 -6.12 -18.35 -3.28
CA PRO A 83 -7.09 -17.91 -2.29
C PRO A 83 -6.55 -17.99 -0.86
N ILE A 84 -6.70 -16.91 -0.09
CA ILE A 84 -6.27 -16.83 1.32
C ILE A 84 -7.47 -16.40 2.16
N SER A 85 -7.93 -17.27 3.06
CA SER A 85 -9.00 -16.95 4.02
C SER A 85 -8.41 -16.25 5.23
N THR A 86 -8.97 -15.09 5.61
CA THR A 86 -8.54 -14.29 6.75
C THR A 86 -9.71 -13.54 7.39
N SER A 87 -9.61 -13.18 8.67
CA SER A 87 -10.60 -12.37 9.39
C SER A 87 -10.38 -10.86 9.21
N TYR A 88 -9.17 -10.44 8.84
CA TYR A 88 -8.82 -9.06 8.51
C TYR A 88 -7.72 -9.01 7.46
N LEU A 89 -7.54 -7.85 6.85
CA LEU A 89 -6.39 -7.55 6.00
C LEU A 89 -5.91 -6.12 6.22
N VAL A 90 -4.69 -5.84 5.80
CA VAL A 90 -4.16 -4.47 5.68
C VAL A 90 -4.08 -4.14 4.19
N ILE A 91 -4.52 -2.95 3.83
CA ILE A 91 -4.43 -2.40 2.48
C ILE A 91 -3.75 -1.05 2.54
N SER A 92 -2.69 -0.87 1.77
CA SER A 92 -1.92 0.38 1.74
C SER A 92 -2.41 1.30 0.62
N PRO A 93 -2.22 2.63 0.72
CA PRO A 93 -2.58 3.57 -0.32
C PRO A 93 -2.12 3.14 -1.72
N GLY A 94 -3.03 3.22 -2.70
CA GLY A 94 -2.78 2.81 -4.08
C GLY A 94 -2.99 1.32 -4.37
N GLN A 95 -3.08 0.46 -3.34
CA GLN A 95 -3.41 -0.96 -3.53
C GLN A 95 -4.90 -1.19 -3.77
N THR A 96 -5.19 -2.25 -4.53
CA THR A 96 -6.53 -2.80 -4.71
C THR A 96 -6.57 -4.26 -4.31
N VAL A 97 -7.59 -4.68 -3.58
CA VAL A 97 -7.74 -6.07 -3.12
C VAL A 97 -9.15 -6.57 -3.42
N ASN A 98 -9.23 -7.72 -4.08
CA ASN A 98 -10.48 -8.43 -4.34
C ASN A 98 -10.69 -9.50 -3.29
N VAL A 99 -11.80 -9.41 -2.54
CA VAL A 99 -12.15 -10.40 -1.52
C VAL A 99 -13.54 -10.99 -1.73
N LEU A 100 -13.68 -12.28 -1.45
CA LEU A 100 -14.97 -12.97 -1.40
C LEU A 100 -15.52 -12.95 0.02
N LEU A 101 -16.72 -12.42 0.17
CA LEU A 101 -17.52 -12.45 1.39
C LEU A 101 -18.65 -13.46 1.19
N THR A 102 -18.75 -14.48 2.05
CA THR A 102 -19.92 -15.38 2.05
C THR A 102 -20.85 -15.01 3.19
N ALA A 103 -22.11 -14.70 2.88
CA ALA A 103 -23.12 -14.31 3.85
C ALA A 103 -23.70 -15.54 4.56
N ASN A 104 -22.93 -16.13 5.47
CA ASN A 104 -23.26 -17.38 6.16
C ASN A 104 -23.58 -17.23 7.66
N GLN A 105 -23.63 -16.00 8.16
CA GLN A 105 -23.95 -15.71 9.56
C GLN A 105 -25.48 -15.61 9.78
N PRO A 106 -25.97 -15.72 11.03
CA PRO A 106 -27.37 -15.48 11.36
C PRO A 106 -27.90 -14.15 10.79
N LEU A 107 -29.20 -14.08 10.51
CA LEU A 107 -29.82 -12.85 10.00
C LEU A 107 -29.66 -11.72 11.02
N SER A 108 -28.83 -10.73 10.68
CA SER A 108 -28.50 -9.58 11.52
C SER A 108 -27.86 -8.48 10.67
N TYR A 109 -27.41 -7.42 11.32
CA TYR A 109 -26.48 -6.45 10.74
C TYR A 109 -25.08 -6.63 11.38
N TYR A 110 -24.05 -6.59 10.55
CA TYR A 110 -22.65 -6.79 10.95
C TYR A 110 -21.83 -5.58 10.55
N TYR A 111 -20.97 -5.09 11.45
CA TYR A 111 -20.09 -3.98 11.12
C TYR A 111 -18.98 -4.41 10.18
N MET A 112 -18.86 -3.69 9.08
CA MET A 112 -17.64 -3.59 8.30
C MET A 112 -16.86 -2.39 8.82
N ALA A 113 -15.58 -2.53 9.06
CA ALA A 113 -14.79 -1.47 9.64
C ALA A 113 -13.42 -1.33 9.01
N ILE A 114 -12.98 -0.08 8.95
CA ILE A 114 -11.60 0.27 8.66
C ILE A 114 -10.98 1.07 9.79
N ARG A 115 -9.68 0.88 9.98
CA ARG A 115 -8.90 1.54 11.02
C ARG A 115 -7.49 1.78 10.51
N GLN A 116 -6.88 2.90 10.87
CA GLN A 116 -5.49 3.16 10.51
C GLN A 116 -4.57 2.10 11.15
N TYR A 117 -3.63 1.59 10.37
CA TYR A 117 -2.50 0.82 10.88
C TYR A 117 -1.36 1.78 11.21
N VAL A 118 -0.83 1.69 12.43
CA VAL A 118 0.23 2.56 12.94
C VAL A 118 1.30 1.69 13.61
N THR A 119 2.55 1.85 13.22
CA THR A 119 3.71 1.13 13.76
C THR A 119 4.44 1.92 14.86
N ASN A 120 4.29 3.25 14.89
CA ASN A 120 5.20 4.16 15.62
C ASN A 120 4.79 4.41 17.08
N GLY A 121 4.04 3.50 17.69
CA GLY A 121 3.64 3.59 19.11
C GLY A 121 2.72 4.78 19.46
N TYR A 122 2.35 5.61 18.50
CA TYR A 122 1.38 6.68 18.70
C TYR A 122 0.01 6.07 19.02
N PRO A 123 -0.66 6.51 20.10
CA PRO A 123 -1.99 6.05 20.40
C PRO A 123 -2.91 6.43 19.25
N ASP A 124 -3.64 5.46 18.73
CA ASP A 124 -4.62 5.71 17.69
C ASP A 124 -5.71 6.63 18.23
N VAL A 125 -5.73 7.86 17.73
CA VAL A 125 -6.58 8.94 18.23
C VAL A 125 -7.97 8.87 17.58
N TYR A 126 -8.19 8.01 16.58
CA TYR A 126 -9.41 8.02 15.78
C TYR A 126 -10.27 6.77 15.95
N PRO A 127 -11.59 6.93 16.17
CA PRO A 127 -12.51 5.79 16.12
C PRO A 127 -12.52 5.18 14.71
N PRO A 128 -12.73 3.86 14.59
CA PRO A 128 -12.79 3.21 13.29
C PRO A 128 -13.96 3.77 12.46
N ASN A 129 -13.74 3.94 11.16
CA ASN A 129 -14.84 4.22 10.24
C ASN A 129 -15.59 2.92 9.98
N THR A 130 -16.91 3.00 9.94
CA THR A 130 -17.77 1.81 9.90
C THR A 130 -18.81 1.90 8.79
N ALA A 131 -19.13 0.74 8.24
CA ALA A 131 -20.22 0.46 7.32
C ALA A 131 -20.96 -0.79 7.83
N ILE A 132 -22.10 -1.11 7.23
CA ILE A 132 -22.94 -2.22 7.67
C ILE A 132 -23.08 -3.25 6.55
N VAL A 133 -22.90 -4.53 6.87
CA VAL A 133 -23.42 -5.66 6.09
C VAL A 133 -24.78 -6.01 6.68
N GLU A 134 -25.85 -5.78 5.92
CA GLU A 134 -27.24 -5.97 6.36
C GLU A 134 -27.85 -7.19 5.65
N TYR A 135 -28.18 -8.23 6.39
CA TYR A 135 -28.85 -9.39 5.82
C TYR A 135 -30.29 -9.01 5.44
N ARG A 136 -30.76 -9.42 4.27
CA ARG A 136 -32.17 -9.27 3.89
C ARG A 136 -32.99 -10.34 4.60
N GLY A 137 -34.08 -9.94 5.23
CA GLY A 137 -35.00 -10.84 5.91
C GLY A 137 -35.85 -10.15 6.96
N ASN A 138 -36.69 -10.92 7.64
CA ASN A 138 -37.49 -10.44 8.75
C ASN A 138 -36.84 -10.87 10.07
N TYR A 139 -36.18 -9.94 10.76
CA TYR A 139 -35.55 -10.16 12.06
C TYR A 139 -35.52 -8.84 12.84
N THR A 140 -35.44 -8.95 14.17
CA THR A 140 -35.28 -7.78 15.03
C THR A 140 -33.79 -7.47 15.16
N PRO A 141 -33.32 -6.27 14.78
CA PRO A 141 -31.93 -5.88 14.90
C PRO A 141 -31.48 -5.91 16.39
N PRO A 142 -30.29 -6.43 16.74
CA PRO A 142 -29.77 -6.35 18.11
C PRO A 142 -29.71 -4.90 18.62
N SER A 143 -29.95 -4.68 19.92
CA SER A 143 -29.89 -3.34 20.53
C SER A 143 -28.46 -2.88 20.85
N SER A 144 -27.49 -3.80 20.87
CA SER A 144 -26.10 -3.53 21.23
C SER A 144 -25.16 -3.62 20.02
N ARG A 145 -24.10 -2.81 20.05
CA ARG A 145 -23.05 -2.79 19.04
C ARG A 145 -22.21 -4.06 19.15
N LEU A 146 -22.13 -4.87 18.09
CA LEU A 146 -21.16 -5.97 18.00
C LEU A 146 -19.74 -5.39 18.05
N SER A 147 -18.92 -5.89 18.98
CA SER A 147 -17.52 -5.51 19.13
C SER A 147 -16.68 -6.17 18.05
N LEU A 148 -15.92 -5.38 17.29
CA LEU A 148 -14.84 -5.89 16.45
C LEU A 148 -13.75 -6.47 17.35
N ARG A 149 -13.77 -7.79 17.55
CA ARG A 149 -12.65 -8.53 18.13
C ARG A 149 -11.75 -9.04 17.01
N ALA A 150 -10.80 -8.21 16.60
CA ALA A 150 -9.71 -8.63 15.72
C ALA A 150 -8.38 -8.49 16.46
N SER A 151 -7.64 -9.60 16.56
CA SER A 151 -6.24 -9.62 16.99
C SER A 151 -5.36 -9.50 15.74
N PHE A 152 -4.55 -8.44 15.68
CA PHE A 152 -3.82 -8.04 14.48
C PHE A 152 -2.40 -8.61 14.45
N LEU A 153 -2.11 -9.44 13.46
CA LEU A 153 -0.78 -9.91 13.07
C LEU A 153 -0.57 -9.58 11.59
N HIS A 154 0.38 -8.68 11.29
CA HIS A 154 0.72 -8.33 9.92
C HIS A 154 1.59 -9.43 9.31
N LYS A 155 1.20 -9.98 8.16
CA LYS A 155 2.01 -10.94 7.41
C LYS A 155 2.04 -10.57 5.95
N HIS A 156 3.19 -10.10 5.47
CA HIS A 156 3.40 -9.86 4.05
C HIS A 156 3.41 -11.20 3.30
N HIS A 157 2.72 -11.22 2.16
CA HIS A 157 2.71 -12.38 1.28
C HIS A 157 3.66 -12.13 0.12
N SER A 158 4.65 -13.02 -0.03
CA SER A 158 5.56 -12.97 -1.17
C SER A 158 4.89 -13.54 -2.43
N SER A 159 5.10 -12.84 -3.53
CA SER A 159 4.72 -13.25 -4.88
C SER A 159 5.75 -14.20 -5.45
N LYS A 160 5.30 -15.20 -6.19
CA LYS A 160 6.17 -16.18 -6.87
C LYS A 160 6.69 -15.59 -8.18
N CYS A 161 8.00 -15.64 -8.41
CA CYS A 161 8.62 -15.21 -9.67
C CYS A 161 9.75 -16.14 -10.08
N VAL A 162 9.95 -16.36 -11.37
CA VAL A 162 11.21 -16.95 -11.87
C VAL A 162 12.14 -15.79 -12.19
N LEU A 163 13.13 -15.54 -11.34
CA LEU A 163 14.15 -14.52 -11.60
C LEU A 163 15.23 -15.10 -12.53
N GLY A 164 15.41 -14.46 -13.68
CA GLY A 164 16.63 -14.58 -14.49
C GLY A 164 17.74 -13.68 -13.92
N PRO A 165 18.89 -13.55 -14.60
CA PRO A 165 19.91 -12.58 -14.21
C PRO A 165 19.32 -11.17 -14.22
N SER A 166 19.40 -10.47 -13.10
CA SER A 166 18.84 -9.14 -12.90
C SER A 166 19.87 -8.16 -12.39
N LYS A 167 19.76 -6.90 -12.81
CA LYS A 167 20.53 -5.80 -12.22
C LYS A 167 19.91 -5.43 -10.87
N GLU A 168 20.69 -5.52 -9.80
CA GLU A 168 20.25 -5.10 -8.47
C GLU A 168 20.34 -3.58 -8.31
N LEU A 169 19.29 -2.99 -7.76
CA LEU A 169 19.20 -1.60 -7.35
C LEU A 169 18.77 -1.59 -5.89
N SER A 170 19.49 -0.89 -5.01
CA SER A 170 19.08 -0.70 -3.61
C SER A 170 18.63 0.74 -3.41
N GLN A 171 17.44 0.91 -2.85
CA GLN A 171 16.78 2.19 -2.65
C GLN A 171 16.52 2.42 -1.16
N LEU A 172 17.36 3.26 -0.53
CA LEU A 172 17.19 3.66 0.86
C LEU A 172 16.12 4.75 0.97
N LEU A 173 15.08 4.49 1.74
CA LEU A 173 14.01 5.42 2.08
C LEU A 173 14.30 6.07 3.43
N SER A 174 14.21 7.39 3.49
CA SER A 174 14.45 8.14 4.74
C SER A 174 13.61 9.41 4.80
N GLY A 175 13.10 9.74 5.98
CA GLY A 175 12.65 11.09 6.34
C GLY A 175 13.84 11.94 6.79
N ILE A 176 13.97 13.15 6.25
CA ILE A 176 15.22 13.94 6.31
C ILE A 176 14.91 15.43 6.55
N LEU A 177 15.83 16.18 7.16
CA LEU A 177 15.71 17.63 7.34
C LEU A 177 16.44 18.37 6.21
N CYS A 178 15.73 19.27 5.54
CA CYS A 178 16.35 20.19 4.59
C CYS A 178 16.95 21.41 5.31
N ASN A 179 18.16 21.84 4.91
CA ASN A 179 18.79 23.06 5.43
C ASN A 179 18.21 24.33 4.75
N LYS A 180 18.20 25.44 5.49
CA LYS A 180 17.64 26.75 5.09
C LYS A 180 18.17 27.31 3.76
N SER A 181 19.35 26.89 3.29
CA SER A 181 19.92 27.36 2.03
C SER A 181 19.39 26.62 0.79
N GLN A 182 18.74 25.46 0.96
CA GLN A 182 18.23 24.63 -0.14
C GLN A 182 16.69 24.53 -0.17
N CYS A 183 16.02 24.76 0.96
CA CYS A 183 14.56 24.86 1.02
C CYS A 183 14.17 26.26 1.49
N GLU A 184 13.26 26.93 0.77
CA GLU A 184 13.02 28.37 0.92
C GLU A 184 12.43 28.81 2.28
N ILE A 185 12.13 27.93 3.25
CA ILE A 185 11.69 28.33 4.59
C ILE A 185 12.06 27.26 5.65
N GLY A 186 12.88 27.62 6.64
CA GLY A 186 13.08 26.81 7.88
C GLY A 186 13.67 25.39 7.69
N MET A 187 13.73 24.61 8.77
CA MET A 187 13.97 23.16 8.65
C MET A 187 12.67 22.50 8.18
N GLN A 188 12.62 22.09 6.92
CA GLN A 188 11.47 21.41 6.34
C GLN A 188 11.72 19.90 6.30
N MET A 189 10.72 19.12 6.73
CA MET A 189 10.75 17.67 6.58
C MET A 189 10.56 17.31 5.11
N VAL A 190 11.50 16.55 4.57
CA VAL A 190 11.47 16.03 3.21
C VAL A 190 11.71 14.52 3.23
N TRP A 191 11.36 13.86 2.13
CA TRP A 191 11.64 12.44 1.94
C TRP A 191 12.70 12.27 0.86
N ALA A 192 13.53 11.24 1.01
CA ALA A 192 14.61 10.97 0.07
C ALA A 192 14.68 9.48 -0.28
N MET A 193 15.12 9.22 -1.51
CA MET A 193 15.50 7.90 -1.98
C MET A 193 16.99 7.93 -2.34
N ASN A 194 17.81 7.05 -1.74
CA ASN A 194 19.28 7.08 -1.87
C ASN A 194 19.91 8.45 -1.56
N ASN A 195 19.38 9.14 -0.55
CA ASN A 195 19.77 10.50 -0.14
C ASN A 195 19.46 11.61 -1.17
N MET A 196 18.59 11.32 -2.15
CA MET A 196 18.12 12.28 -3.14
C MET A 196 16.65 12.61 -2.89
N THR A 197 16.35 13.89 -2.68
CA THR A 197 14.98 14.40 -2.62
C THR A 197 14.58 14.88 -4.01
N PHE A 198 13.57 14.24 -4.59
CA PHE A 198 13.11 14.55 -5.93
C PHE A 198 12.42 15.92 -5.96
N LEU A 199 12.93 16.82 -6.80
CA LEU A 199 12.29 18.10 -7.09
C LEU A 199 11.56 18.04 -8.42
N ASN A 200 10.28 18.36 -8.42
CA ASN A 200 9.50 18.43 -9.65
C ASN A 200 10.04 19.56 -10.54
N PRO A 201 10.52 19.25 -11.76
CA PRO A 201 10.97 20.27 -12.69
C PRO A 201 9.76 21.05 -13.24
N SER A 202 9.97 22.29 -13.69
CA SER A 202 8.93 23.07 -14.36
C SER A 202 8.57 22.52 -15.75
N THR A 203 9.49 21.78 -16.38
CA THR A 203 9.26 21.05 -17.63
C THR A 203 9.12 19.58 -17.32
N ASP A 204 8.05 18.94 -17.79
CA ASP A 204 7.83 17.51 -17.63
C ASP A 204 9.03 16.67 -18.13
N VAL A 205 9.38 15.61 -17.38
CA VAL A 205 10.53 14.75 -17.66
C VAL A 205 10.36 14.03 -19.00
N LEU A 206 9.16 13.55 -19.32
CA LEU A 206 8.89 12.86 -20.58
C LEU A 206 9.02 13.82 -21.77
N LEU A 207 8.50 15.05 -21.64
CA LEU A 207 8.66 16.09 -22.65
C LEU A 207 10.14 16.46 -22.87
N ALA A 208 10.89 16.64 -21.78
CA ALA A 208 12.32 16.95 -21.85
C ALA A 208 13.11 15.83 -22.51
N TYR A 209 12.82 14.57 -22.18
CA TYR A 209 13.40 13.40 -22.84
C TYR A 209 13.07 13.38 -24.34
N TYR A 210 11.78 13.47 -24.70
CA TYR A 210 11.33 13.35 -26.09
C TYR A 210 11.86 14.47 -27.00
N ARG A 211 12.00 15.69 -26.47
CA ARG A 211 12.51 16.85 -27.21
C ARG A 211 13.99 17.11 -27.02
N ASN A 212 14.70 16.25 -26.29
CA ASN A 212 16.12 16.41 -25.95
C ASN A 212 16.44 17.79 -25.32
N ILE A 213 15.61 18.22 -24.36
CA ILE A 213 15.78 19.50 -23.65
C ILE A 213 16.78 19.30 -22.52
N SER A 214 17.93 19.97 -22.61
CA SER A 214 18.97 19.92 -21.58
C SER A 214 18.60 20.71 -20.32
N GLY A 215 19.14 20.29 -19.16
CA GLY A 215 19.03 21.05 -17.90
C GLY A 215 17.75 20.79 -17.09
N VAL A 216 16.86 19.90 -17.55
CA VAL A 216 15.62 19.55 -16.83
C VAL A 216 15.83 18.44 -15.80
N TYR A 217 16.61 17.42 -16.16
CA TYR A 217 16.94 16.29 -15.28
C TYR A 217 18.36 15.80 -15.55
N SER A 218 18.88 14.96 -14.66
CA SER A 218 20.13 14.20 -14.87
C SER A 218 19.85 12.69 -14.78
N ALA A 219 20.51 11.91 -15.64
CA ALA A 219 20.24 10.47 -15.84
C ALA A 219 21.08 9.54 -14.94
N ASP A 220 21.66 10.10 -13.88
CA ASP A 220 22.63 9.50 -12.97
C ASP A 220 22.04 9.26 -11.57
N PHE A 221 20.74 8.92 -11.49
CA PHE A 221 20.18 8.47 -10.22
C PHE A 221 20.96 7.24 -9.71
N PRO A 222 21.43 7.23 -8.45
CA PRO A 222 22.35 6.21 -7.96
C PRO A 222 21.67 4.84 -7.79
N ASP A 223 22.38 3.78 -8.18
CA ASP A 223 21.89 2.40 -8.09
C ASP A 223 21.88 1.85 -6.66
N PHE A 224 22.66 2.47 -5.77
CA PHE A 224 22.83 2.07 -4.38
C PHE A 224 22.89 3.32 -3.49
N PRO A 225 22.63 3.19 -2.17
CA PRO A 225 22.84 4.30 -1.23
C PRO A 225 24.27 4.83 -1.31
N LEU A 226 24.42 6.16 -1.33
CA LEU A 226 25.74 6.81 -1.42
C LEU A 226 26.62 6.54 -0.19
N ASN A 227 26.01 6.28 0.96
CA ASN A 227 26.69 5.96 2.22
C ASN A 227 25.99 4.80 2.90
N TYR A 228 26.75 3.79 3.30
CA TYR A 228 26.25 2.65 4.06
C TYR A 228 26.46 2.86 5.55
N TYR A 229 25.43 2.54 6.32
CA TYR A 229 25.42 2.52 7.79
C TYR A 229 24.38 1.50 8.25
N ASN A 230 24.25 1.31 9.56
CA ASN A 230 23.15 0.52 10.12
C ASN A 230 21.84 1.30 9.94
N PHE A 231 21.15 1.15 8.80
CA PHE A 231 19.97 1.94 8.44
C PHE A 231 18.86 1.86 9.49
N THR A 232 18.67 0.69 10.10
CA THR A 232 17.66 0.48 11.14
C THR A 232 18.17 0.68 12.57
N GLY A 233 19.33 1.32 12.76
CA GLY A 233 19.88 1.60 14.08
C GLY A 233 19.10 2.69 14.85
N ASP A 234 19.10 2.64 16.19
CA ASP A 234 18.39 3.64 17.02
C ASP A 234 19.07 5.01 17.08
N ASN A 235 20.39 5.04 16.92
CA ASN A 235 21.21 6.24 17.06
C ASN A 235 21.95 6.51 15.74
N LEU A 236 21.34 7.32 14.88
CA LEU A 236 21.91 7.70 13.59
C LEU A 236 22.52 9.11 13.62
N PRO A 237 23.67 9.34 12.97
CA PRO A 237 24.28 10.66 12.90
C PRO A 237 23.38 11.70 12.23
N ASN A 238 23.36 12.95 12.69
CA ASN A 238 22.59 14.02 12.04
C ASN A 238 22.96 14.23 10.56
N SER A 239 24.17 13.84 10.14
CA SER A 239 24.58 13.90 8.73
C SER A 239 23.77 12.98 7.81
N THR A 240 23.17 11.90 8.33
CA THR A 240 22.25 11.05 7.55
C THR A 240 20.90 11.72 7.33
N ALA A 241 20.63 12.81 8.05
CA ALA A 241 19.41 13.60 7.97
C ALA A 241 19.57 14.86 7.11
N ILE A 242 20.49 14.88 6.13
CA ILE A 242 20.64 15.96 5.14
C ILE A 242 20.68 15.38 3.71
N PRO A 243 19.70 15.70 2.82
CA PRO A 243 19.63 15.14 1.49
C PRO A 243 20.27 16.08 0.46
N THR A 244 20.45 15.57 -0.76
CA THR A 244 20.65 16.43 -1.93
C THR A 244 19.32 16.58 -2.67
N ILE A 245 18.89 17.81 -2.93
CA ILE A 245 17.70 18.09 -3.74
C ILE A 245 18.10 18.09 -5.20
N ALA A 246 17.48 17.22 -6.01
CA ALA A 246 17.77 17.14 -7.43
C ALA A 246 16.64 16.46 -8.23
N THR A 247 16.55 16.78 -9.51
CA THR A 247 15.75 16.01 -10.49
C THR A 247 16.64 14.95 -11.13
N LYS A 248 16.76 13.78 -10.48
CA LYS A 248 17.52 12.64 -11.01
C LYS A 248 16.59 11.52 -11.46
N VAL A 249 16.91 10.91 -12.60
CA VAL A 249 16.17 9.78 -13.17
C VAL A 249 17.10 8.59 -13.36
N LYS A 250 16.55 7.38 -13.26
CA LYS A 250 17.25 6.15 -13.62
C LYS A 250 16.86 5.74 -15.04
N MET A 251 17.82 5.79 -15.96
CA MET A 251 17.63 5.22 -17.30
C MET A 251 17.92 3.72 -17.25
N LEU A 252 16.99 2.94 -17.79
CA LEU A 252 17.11 1.49 -17.97
C LEU A 252 17.02 1.18 -19.46
N ASN A 253 17.73 0.14 -19.89
CA ASN A 253 17.60 -0.33 -21.27
C ASN A 253 16.26 -1.04 -21.45
N TYR A 254 15.74 -1.01 -22.69
CA TYR A 254 14.58 -1.82 -23.04
C TYR A 254 14.86 -3.30 -22.77
N ASN A 255 13.89 -4.01 -22.18
CA ASN A 255 13.99 -5.40 -21.74
C ASN A 255 15.05 -5.70 -20.65
N GLU A 256 15.59 -4.69 -19.98
CA GLU A 256 16.44 -4.90 -18.81
C GLU A 256 15.62 -5.45 -17.64
N THR A 257 16.05 -6.57 -17.05
CA THR A 257 15.43 -7.13 -15.83
C THR A 257 16.13 -6.54 -14.62
N VAL A 258 15.37 -5.92 -13.71
CA VAL A 258 15.91 -5.29 -12.50
C VAL A 258 15.32 -5.93 -11.24
N GLN A 259 16.16 -6.10 -10.24
CA GLN A 259 15.75 -6.41 -8.86
C GLN A 259 15.92 -5.13 -8.06
N VAL A 260 14.83 -4.67 -7.42
CA VAL A 260 14.87 -3.47 -6.58
C VAL A 260 14.70 -3.88 -5.12
N VAL A 261 15.66 -3.53 -4.29
CA VAL A 261 15.62 -3.70 -2.83
C VAL A 261 15.27 -2.35 -2.21
N PHE A 262 14.06 -2.22 -1.66
CA PHE A 262 13.71 -1.05 -0.86
C PHE A 262 14.14 -1.28 0.58
N GLN A 263 14.99 -0.39 1.10
CA GLN A 263 15.49 -0.42 2.47
C GLN A 263 14.91 0.77 3.22
N ASP A 264 14.11 0.53 4.25
CA ASP A 264 13.68 1.59 5.16
C ASP A 264 14.81 1.98 6.14
N SER A 265 14.71 3.19 6.68
CA SER A 265 15.72 3.77 7.57
C SER A 265 15.09 4.43 8.79
N ASN A 266 15.74 4.28 9.94
CA ASN A 266 15.28 4.89 11.19
C ASN A 266 15.77 6.35 11.37
N VAL A 267 16.12 7.02 10.27
CA VAL A 267 16.57 8.42 10.30
C VAL A 267 15.46 9.29 10.91
N LEU A 268 15.85 10.18 11.82
CA LEU A 268 14.92 10.99 12.63
C LEU A 268 13.91 10.18 13.46
N ARG A 269 14.21 8.92 13.81
CA ARG A 269 13.26 7.99 14.46
C ARG A 269 11.99 7.79 13.63
N GLY A 270 12.14 7.86 12.31
CA GLY A 270 11.06 7.87 11.33
C GLY A 270 10.86 6.55 10.59
N ALA A 271 11.32 5.42 11.14
CA ALA A 271 11.06 4.12 10.53
C ALA A 271 9.54 3.92 10.34
N GLU A 272 9.11 3.60 9.12
CA GLU A 272 7.71 3.51 8.75
C GLU A 272 7.51 2.56 7.55
N ASN A 273 6.30 2.02 7.41
CA ASN A 273 5.92 1.31 6.20
C ASN A 273 5.67 2.30 5.05
N HIS A 274 6.40 2.12 3.95
CA HIS A 274 6.24 2.93 2.75
C HIS A 274 5.62 2.11 1.60
N PRO A 275 4.38 2.43 1.16
CA PRO A 275 3.77 1.77 0.01
C PRO A 275 4.41 2.24 -1.29
N MET A 276 5.44 1.54 -1.74
CA MET A 276 6.15 1.87 -2.98
C MET A 276 5.31 1.52 -4.21
N HIS A 277 5.12 2.49 -5.10
CA HIS A 277 4.35 2.36 -6.32
C HIS A 277 5.22 2.65 -7.55
N MET A 278 5.00 1.89 -8.64
CA MET A 278 5.74 2.03 -9.89
C MET A 278 4.76 2.20 -11.05
N HIS A 279 4.85 3.33 -11.74
CA HIS A 279 4.01 3.60 -12.92
C HIS A 279 4.46 2.72 -14.09
N GLY A 280 3.49 2.29 -14.92
CA GLY A 280 3.75 1.56 -16.16
C GLY A 280 4.09 0.08 -16.01
N TYR A 281 4.27 -0.43 -14.79
CA TYR A 281 4.67 -1.80 -14.54
C TYR A 281 3.95 -2.40 -13.32
N SER A 282 3.77 -3.72 -13.33
CA SER A 282 3.59 -4.52 -12.11
C SER A 282 4.89 -5.27 -11.84
N PHE A 283 5.16 -5.57 -10.57
CA PHE A 283 6.39 -6.26 -10.16
C PHE A 283 6.09 -7.40 -9.20
N TYR A 284 7.04 -8.32 -9.06
CA TYR A 284 6.96 -9.42 -8.11
C TYR A 284 7.66 -9.06 -6.81
N VAL A 285 6.93 -9.09 -5.70
CA VAL A 285 7.52 -9.00 -4.36
C VAL A 285 8.07 -10.36 -3.96
N VAL A 286 9.36 -10.60 -4.20
CA VAL A 286 9.98 -11.91 -3.99
C VAL A 286 10.51 -12.12 -2.57
N GLY A 287 10.62 -11.07 -1.76
CA GLY A 287 11.06 -11.14 -0.37
C GLY A 287 10.74 -9.87 0.39
N SER A 288 10.73 -9.97 1.71
CA SER A 288 10.56 -8.86 2.65
C SER A 288 11.07 -9.32 4.02
N GLY A 289 11.72 -8.43 4.77
CA GLY A 289 12.21 -8.76 6.11
C GLY A 289 12.45 -7.49 6.93
N PRO A 290 12.50 -7.61 8.27
CA PRO A 290 12.89 -6.52 9.14
C PRO A 290 14.41 -6.32 9.12
N GLY A 291 14.87 -5.14 9.54
CA GLY A 291 16.29 -4.83 9.69
C GLY A 291 16.96 -4.37 8.40
N ASN A 292 18.29 -4.52 8.34
CA ASN A 292 19.06 -4.20 7.14
C ASN A 292 19.13 -5.42 6.23
N TYR A 293 18.88 -5.22 4.93
CA TYR A 293 19.07 -6.24 3.91
C TYR A 293 20.53 -6.73 3.85
N ASP A 294 20.70 -8.04 3.86
CA ASP A 294 21.98 -8.72 3.70
C ASP A 294 22.01 -9.42 2.33
N ASN A 295 22.85 -8.91 1.43
CA ASN A 295 23.01 -9.40 0.07
C ASN A 295 23.63 -10.81 -0.04
N VAL A 296 24.02 -11.43 1.07
CA VAL A 296 24.54 -12.82 1.13
C VAL A 296 23.49 -13.79 1.68
N SER A 297 22.73 -13.40 2.71
CA SER A 297 21.81 -14.31 3.40
C SER A 297 20.37 -14.19 2.90
N ASP A 298 19.85 -12.97 2.69
CA ASP A 298 18.46 -12.75 2.31
C ASP A 298 18.10 -13.31 0.92
N PRO A 299 18.96 -13.21 -0.12
CA PRO A 299 18.69 -13.81 -1.43
C PRO A 299 18.34 -15.30 -1.38
N LYS A 300 18.83 -16.03 -0.37
CA LYS A 300 18.57 -17.47 -0.20
C LYS A 300 17.14 -17.79 0.25
N THR A 301 16.42 -16.78 0.76
CA THR A 301 15.05 -16.92 1.28
C THR A 301 13.99 -16.39 0.31
N LEU A 302 14.42 -15.80 -0.82
CA LEU A 302 13.52 -15.24 -1.82
C LEU A 302 12.61 -16.32 -2.41
N ASN A 303 11.36 -15.94 -2.66
CA ASN A 303 10.34 -16.78 -3.25
C ASN A 303 10.50 -16.84 -4.79
N LEU A 304 11.51 -17.57 -5.24
CA LEU A 304 11.91 -17.68 -6.65
C LEU A 304 11.29 -18.87 -7.41
N VAL A 305 10.36 -19.60 -6.79
CA VAL A 305 9.81 -20.84 -7.36
C VAL A 305 8.49 -20.56 -8.08
N GLY A 306 8.53 -20.51 -9.41
CA GLY A 306 7.34 -20.44 -10.26
C GLY A 306 6.79 -21.82 -10.63
N HIS A 307 5.47 -21.99 -10.59
CA HIS A 307 4.83 -23.01 -11.44
C HIS A 307 4.76 -22.42 -12.85
N ARG A 308 5.46 -23.04 -13.82
CA ARG A 308 5.04 -22.91 -15.22
C ARG A 308 3.61 -23.43 -15.28
N LYS A 309 2.64 -22.59 -15.67
CA LYS A 309 1.41 -23.10 -16.26
C LYS A 309 1.68 -23.37 -17.72
#